data_AF-A0A957JSI2-F1
#
_entry.id   AF-A0A957JSI2-F1
#
_cell.length_a   1.000
_cell.length_b   1.000
_cell.length_c   1.000
_cell.angle_alpha   90.00
_cell.angle_beta   90.00
_cell.angle_gamma   90.00
#
_symmetry.space_group_name_H-M   'P 1'
#
loop_
_entity.id
_entity.type
_entity.pdbx_description
1 polymer ?
#
loop_
_entity_poly.entity_id
_entity_poly.type
_entity_poly.pdbx_seq_one_letter_code
_entity_poly.pdbx_strand_id
1 'polypeptide(L)' 'NALPQLGGETADLIQLDQPIVNPISPGLRSQLDLPLRVILAFGAGIALALLAEYLDPTIRERDEVVQMGLEILGEIPRK' A
#
# COMPACT_ATOMS: atom_id res chain seq x y z
N ASN A 1 -32.51 -28.24 -21.34
CA ASN A 1 -31.97 -29.61 -21.17
C ASN A 1 -30.48 -29.51 -20.95
N ALA A 2 -29.99 -29.53 -19.70
CA ALA A 2 -28.59 -29.16 -19.43
C ALA A 2 -27.91 -30.03 -18.36
N LEU A 3 -27.99 -31.35 -18.53
CA LEU A 3 -27.08 -32.28 -17.88
C LEU A 3 -26.48 -33.20 -18.97
N PRO A 4 -25.33 -32.83 -19.56
CA PRO A 4 -24.73 -33.54 -20.70
C PRO A 4 -24.36 -35.00 -20.37
N GLN A 5 -24.19 -35.33 -19.09
CA GLN A 5 -23.97 -36.70 -18.62
C GLN A 5 -25.18 -37.64 -18.81
N LEU A 6 -26.38 -37.12 -19.09
CA LEU A 6 -27.58 -37.91 -19.34
C LEU A 6 -27.85 -38.18 -20.82
N GLY A 7 -26.88 -37.95 -21.72
CA GLY A 7 -26.98 -38.39 -23.12
C GLY A 7 -28.11 -37.75 -23.92
N GLY A 8 -28.62 -36.59 -23.49
CA GLY A 8 -29.74 -35.91 -24.13
C GLY A 8 -31.11 -36.24 -23.54
N GLU A 9 -31.19 -37.12 -22.55
CA GLU A 9 -32.42 -37.41 -21.81
C GLU A 9 -32.73 -36.29 -20.79
N THR A 10 -34.03 -35.97 -20.65
CA THR A 10 -34.50 -34.98 -19.69
C THR A 10 -34.54 -35.59 -18.30
N ALA A 11 -33.69 -35.10 -17.40
CA ALA A 11 -33.71 -35.51 -16.00
C ALA A 11 -34.81 -34.78 -15.22
N ASP A 12 -35.55 -35.55 -14.42
CA ASP A 12 -36.50 -35.01 -13.44
C ASP A 12 -35.72 -34.63 -12.17
N LEU A 13 -35.57 -33.33 -11.92
CA LEU A 13 -34.77 -32.82 -10.80
C LEU A 13 -35.67 -32.57 -9.60
N ILE A 14 -35.46 -33.38 -8.56
CA ILE A 14 -36.14 -33.21 -7.27
C ILE A 14 -35.16 -32.52 -6.32
N GLN A 15 -35.54 -31.37 -5.80
CA GLN A 15 -34.75 -30.65 -4.81
C GLN A 15 -34.75 -31.42 -3.49
N LEU A 16 -33.57 -31.90 -3.08
CA LEU A 16 -33.39 -32.67 -1.85
C LEU A 16 -33.30 -31.79 -0.59
N ASP A 17 -32.77 -30.56 -0.71
CA ASP A 17 -32.62 -29.64 0.41
C ASP A 17 -32.70 -28.17 -0.03
N GLN A 18 -33.00 -27.27 0.91
CA GLN A 18 -32.99 -25.83 0.67
C GLN A 18 -31.56 -25.28 0.78
N PRO A 19 -31.03 -24.58 -0.23
CA PRO A 19 -29.71 -23.96 -0.13
C PRO A 19 -29.72 -22.85 0.91
N ILE A 20 -28.89 -22.99 1.95
CA ILE A 20 -28.70 -21.97 2.98
C ILE A 20 -27.44 -21.16 2.62
N VAL A 21 -27.61 -19.86 2.39
CA VAL A 21 -26.48 -18.95 2.13
C VAL A 21 -25.94 -18.44 3.44
N ASN A 22 -24.72 -18.84 3.79
CA ASN A 22 -24.03 -18.35 4.98
C ASN A 22 -22.92 -17.36 4.60
N PRO A 23 -22.85 -16.18 5.23
CA PRO A 23 -21.74 -15.26 5.05
C PRO A 23 -20.47 -15.87 5.67
N ILE A 24 -19.40 -15.90 4.89
CA ILE A 24 -18.08 -16.36 5.35
C ILE A 24 -17.25 -15.14 5.71
N SER A 25 -16.56 -15.18 6.85
CA SER A 25 -15.65 -14.11 7.25
C SER A 25 -14.50 -13.93 6.22
N PRO A 26 -13.99 -12.70 6.02
CA PRO A 26 -12.88 -12.47 5.13
C PRO A 26 -11.66 -13.32 5.50
N GLY A 27 -11.04 -13.97 4.51
CA GLY A 27 -9.81 -14.72 4.73
C GLY A 27 -8.64 -13.82 5.13
N LEU A 28 -7.62 -14.40 5.77
CA LEU A 28 -6.44 -13.67 6.27
C LEU A 28 -5.78 -12.75 5.23
N ARG A 29 -5.70 -13.20 3.97
CA ARG A 29 -5.15 -12.39 2.87
C ARG A 29 -5.92 -11.08 2.68
N SER A 30 -7.25 -11.13 2.69
CA SER A 30 -8.08 -9.94 2.56
C SER A 30 -7.96 -9.01 3.76
N GLN A 31 -7.68 -9.54 4.95
CA GLN A 31 -7.50 -8.73 6.15
C GLN A 31 -6.14 -8.02 6.16
N LEU A 32 -5.10 -8.64 5.58
CA LEU A 32 -3.75 -8.10 5.54
C LEU A 32 -3.47 -7.17 4.35
N ASP A 33 -4.32 -7.19 3.31
CA ASP A 33 -4.15 -6.38 2.10
C ASP A 33 -3.99 -4.88 2.42
N LEU A 34 -4.95 -4.33 3.16
CA LEU A 34 -4.95 -2.90 3.50
C LEU A 34 -3.80 -2.50 4.43
N PRO A 35 -3.57 -3.17 5.58
CA PRO A 35 -2.44 -2.84 6.45
C PRO A 35 -1.09 -2.89 5.73
N LEU A 36 -0.87 -3.93 4.91
CA LEU A 36 0.38 -4.08 4.17
C LEU A 36 0.58 -2.94 3.17
N ARG A 37 -0.49 -2.58 2.44
CA ARG A 37 -0.44 -1.48 1.47
C ARG A 37 -0.14 -0.14 2.14
N VAL A 38 -0.72 0.12 3.32
CA VAL A 38 -0.47 1.36 4.08
C VAL A 38 0.98 1.42 4.55
N ILE A 39 1.50 0.34 5.13
CA ILE A 39 2.90 0.29 5.61
C ILE A 39 3.87 0.50 4.44
N LEU A 40 3.63 -0.17 3.31
CA LEU A 40 4.46 -0.02 2.12
C LEU A 40 4.41 1.39 1.55
N ALA A 41 3.22 1.97 1.41
CA ALA A 41 3.05 3.34 0.91
C ALA A 41 3.73 4.36 1.83
N PHE A 42 3.58 4.20 3.14
CA PHE A 42 4.22 5.06 4.12
C PHE A 42 5.75 4.93 4.10
N GLY A 43 6.26 3.70 4.08
CA GLY A 43 7.70 3.43 3.97
C GLY A 43 8.30 4.00 2.67
N ALA A 44 7.60 3.85 1.54
CA ALA A 44 8.00 4.46 0.28
C ALA A 44 7.99 5.99 0.35
N GLY A 45 6.98 6.60 0.98
CA GLY A 45 6.91 8.04 1.19
C GLY A 45 8.09 8.59 2.01
N ILE A 46 8.45 7.90 3.11
CA ILE A 46 9.62 8.26 3.90
C ILE A 46 10.90 8.12 3.07
N ALA A 47 11.06 7.00 2.36
CA ALA A 47 12.25 6.78 1.54
C ALA A 47 12.41 7.87 0.47
N LEU A 48 11.30 8.28 -0.17
CA LEU A 48 11.30 9.36 -1.16
C LEU A 48 11.62 10.72 -0.52
N ALA A 49 11.07 11.02 0.67
CA ALA A 49 11.39 12.25 1.39
C ALA A 49 12.88 12.32 1.75
N LEU A 50 13.44 11.22 2.27
CA LEU A 50 14.87 11.14 2.59
C LEU A 50 15.74 11.25 1.34
N LEU A 51 15.33 10.61 0.23
CA LEU A 51 16.04 10.73 -1.03
C LEU A 51 16.02 12.17 -1.57
N ALA A 52 14.87 12.84 -1.49
CA ALA A 52 14.75 14.23 -1.90
C ALA A 52 15.64 15.14 -1.07
N GLU A 53 15.68 14.95 0.25
CA GLU A 53 16.55 15.70 1.15
C GLU A 53 18.04 15.41 0.87
N TYR A 54 18.38 14.15 0.62
CA TYR A 54 19.76 13.76 0.31
C TYR A 54 20.28 14.34 -1.01
N LEU A 55 19.40 14.48 -2.01
CA LEU A 55 19.75 15.04 -3.31
C LEU A 55 19.61 16.56 -3.37
N ASP A 56 19.11 17.22 -2.31
CA ASP A 56 18.95 18.66 -2.27
C ASP A 56 20.33 19.34 -2.16
N PRO A 57 20.77 20.14 -3.15
CA PRO A 57 22.04 20.87 -3.07
C PRO A 57 21.93 22.16 -2.25
N THR A 58 20.78 22.43 -1.64
CA THR A 58 20.52 23.67 -0.89
C THR A 58 21.06 23.58 0.54
N ILE A 59 21.75 24.64 0.97
CA ILE A 59 22.15 24.81 2.37
C ILE A 59 21.01 25.51 3.12
N ARG A 60 20.52 24.89 4.19
CA ARG A 60 19.36 25.39 4.94
C ARG A 60 19.75 25.96 6.29
N GLU A 61 20.73 25.36 6.93
CA GLU A 61 21.21 25.78 8.24
C GLU A 61 22.66 26.27 8.20
N ARG A 62 22.98 27.22 9.10
CA ARG A 62 24.35 27.71 9.27
C ARG A 62 25.32 26.59 9.66
N ASP A 63 24.84 25.61 10.43
CA ASP A 63 25.65 24.52 10.95
C ASP A 63 26.12 23.60 9.81
N GLU A 64 25.37 23.49 8.71
CA GLU A 64 25.78 22.77 7.50
C GLU A 64 27.01 23.41 6.85
N VAL A 65 27.08 24.76 6.78
CA VAL A 65 28.24 25.51 6.26
C VAL A 65 29.49 25.22 7.10
N VAL A 66 29.34 25.21 8.43
CA VAL A 66 30.44 24.92 9.36
C VAL A 66 30.90 23.47 9.21
N GLN A 67 29.98 22.51 9.06
CA GLN A 67 30.31 21.11 8.81
C GLN A 67 31.06 20.90 7.48
N MET A 68 30.81 21.75 6.49
CA MET A 68 31.58 21.76 5.23
C MET A 68 32.99 22.36 5.40
N GLY A 69 33.37 22.83 6.58
CA GLY A 69 34.68 23.42 6.87
C GLY A 69 34.81 24.88 6.42
N LEU A 70 33.69 25.55 6.15
CA LEU A 70 33.65 26.94 5.72
C LEU A 70 33.42 27.84 6.93
N GLU A 71 34.19 28.93 7.02
CA GLU A 71 34.03 29.94 8.06
C GLU A 71 32.92 30.93 7.68
N ILE A 72 32.00 31.20 8.63
CA ILE A 72 30.91 32.16 8.43
C ILE A 72 31.42 33.56 8.75
N LEU A 73 31.50 34.42 7.74
CA LEU A 73 31.95 35.81 7.88
C LEU A 73 30.84 36.77 8.38
N GLY A 74 29.58 36.37 8.24
CA GLY A 74 28.43 37.14 8.69
C GLY A 74 27.11 36.55 8.20
N GLU A 75 26.02 36.79 8.94
CA GLU A 75 24.67 36.34 8.60
C GLU A 75 23.79 37.56 8.28
N ILE A 76 22.97 37.47 7.23
CA ILE A 76 21.99 38.51 6.89
C ILE A 76 20.75 38.28 7.77
N PRO A 77 20.35 39.23 8.62
CA PRO A 77 19.20 39.05 9.49
C PRO A 77 17.93 38.80 8.67
N ARG A 78 17.17 37.78 9.06
CA ARG A 78 15.80 37.60 8.57
C ARG A 78 14.93 38.71 9.17
N LYS A 79 14.01 39.24 8.36
CA LYS A 79 13.10 40.33 8.75
C LYS A 79 12.36 40.03 10.05
#